data_AF-A0A914PEW0-F1
#
_entry.id   AF-A0A914PEW0-F1
#
_cell.length_a   1.000
_cell.length_b   1.000
_cell.length_c   1.000
_cell.angle_alpha   90.00
_cell.angle_beta   90.00
_cell.angle_gamma   90.00
#
_symmetry.space_group_name_H-M   'P 1'
#
loop_
_entity.id
_entity.type
_entity.pdbx_description
1 polymer ?
#
loop_
_entity_poly.entity_id
_entity_poly.type
_entity_poly.pdbx_seq_one_letter_code
_entity_poly.pdbx_strand_id
1 'polypeptide(L)'
;MFKYLCFFALLTFVFADPNEDYAACCTEKGVPEACSKYCTYDDPARLSKLFAYKPRDGDDECHSDEVGGKLIQCVQKGKDNRECCKAAGVGNNFDYCLDYCDGTKPIDLADEKYNNCATESNQVTVKKCGKDS
;
A
#
# COMPACT_ATOMS: atom_id res chain seq x y z
N MET A 1 -28.65 46.85 -22.56
CA MET A 1 -27.93 45.56 -22.72
C MET A 1 -27.43 45.14 -21.35
N PHE A 2 -28.10 44.18 -20.73
CA PHE A 2 -27.81 43.74 -19.36
C PHE A 2 -26.80 42.59 -19.32
N LYS A 3 -26.05 42.63 -18.24
CA LYS A 3 -24.91 41.85 -17.79
C LYS A 3 -25.38 40.54 -17.13
N TYR A 4 -24.96 39.37 -17.64
CA TYR A 4 -24.97 38.06 -16.96
C TYR A 4 -23.78 37.25 -17.53
N LEU A 5 -22.66 37.16 -16.80
CA LEU A 5 -22.28 36.06 -15.90
C LEU A 5 -22.06 34.71 -16.62
N CYS A 6 -20.79 34.38 -16.90
CA CYS A 6 -20.24 33.03 -16.86
C CYS A 6 -18.76 33.11 -16.45
N PHE A 7 -18.53 33.17 -15.14
CA PHE A 7 -17.25 32.84 -14.52
C PHE A 7 -17.08 31.31 -14.63
N PHE A 8 -16.43 30.83 -15.69
CA PHE A 8 -15.88 29.48 -15.67
C PHE A 8 -14.57 29.53 -14.87
N ALA A 9 -14.69 29.35 -13.56
CA ALA A 9 -13.55 28.94 -12.74
C ALA A 9 -13.05 27.62 -13.32
N LEU A 10 -11.87 27.63 -13.91
CA LEU A 10 -11.12 26.43 -14.28
C LEU A 10 -10.77 25.70 -12.99
N LEU A 11 -11.69 24.84 -12.51
CA LEU A 11 -11.38 23.75 -11.62
C LEU A 11 -10.47 22.79 -12.40
N THR A 12 -9.16 23.05 -12.40
CA THR A 12 -8.19 22.01 -12.67
C THR A 12 -8.32 21.01 -11.54
N PHE A 13 -9.12 19.96 -11.75
CA PHE A 13 -9.00 18.75 -10.95
C PHE A 13 -7.57 18.25 -11.13
N VAL A 14 -6.70 18.57 -10.17
CA VAL A 14 -5.40 17.94 -10.05
C VAL A 14 -5.70 16.51 -9.63
N PHE A 15 -5.73 15.60 -10.61
CA PHE A 15 -5.68 14.18 -10.31
C PHE A 15 -4.29 13.91 -9.75
N ALA A 16 -4.19 13.74 -8.43
CA ALA A 16 -2.94 13.31 -7.82
C ALA A 16 -2.57 11.94 -8.41
N ASP A 17 -1.33 11.81 -8.87
CA ASP A 17 -0.83 10.52 -9.35
C ASP A 17 -0.71 9.58 -8.13
N PRO A 18 -1.38 8.42 -8.11
CA PRO A 18 -1.31 7.49 -6.98
C PRO A 18 0.13 7.06 -6.65
N ASN A 19 1.03 6.99 -7.63
CA ASN A 19 2.44 6.68 -7.42
C ASN A 19 3.17 7.87 -6.77
N GLU A 20 2.82 9.12 -7.09
CA GLU A 20 3.41 10.29 -6.42
C GLU A 20 3.03 10.32 -4.94
N ASP A 21 1.76 10.08 -4.61
CA ASP A 21 1.28 10.00 -3.22
C ASP A 21 1.97 8.86 -2.45
N TYR A 22 2.13 7.70 -3.10
CA TYR A 22 2.79 6.56 -2.48
C TYR A 22 4.29 6.81 -2.24
N ALA A 23 4.99 7.36 -3.24
CA ALA A 23 6.40 7.72 -3.10
C ALA A 23 6.63 8.80 -2.03
N ALA A 24 5.72 9.77 -1.93
CA ALA A 24 5.75 10.78 -0.87
C ALA A 24 5.60 10.12 0.52
N CYS A 25 4.64 9.21 0.69
CA CYS A 25 4.48 8.48 1.94
C CYS A 25 5.72 7.66 2.33
N CYS A 26 6.32 6.95 1.37
CA CYS A 26 7.56 6.21 1.61
C CYS A 26 8.68 7.10 2.16
N THR A 27 8.84 8.28 1.55
CA THR A 27 9.84 9.27 1.97
C THR A 27 9.55 9.76 3.39
N GLU A 28 8.30 10.10 3.69
CA GLU A 28 7.87 10.54 5.02
C GLU A 28 8.11 9.48 6.10
N LYS A 29 7.82 8.21 5.79
CA LYS A 29 8.03 7.08 6.71
C LYS A 29 9.49 6.66 6.84
N GLY A 30 10.41 7.27 6.10
CA GLY A 30 11.83 6.93 6.12
C GLY A 30 12.10 5.53 5.57
N VAL A 31 11.47 5.17 4.46
CA VAL A 31 11.89 4.02 3.65
C VAL A 31 13.26 4.35 3.04
N PRO A 32 14.29 3.49 3.20
CA PRO A 32 15.62 3.75 2.63
C PRO A 32 15.57 3.97 1.11
N GLU A 33 16.43 4.85 0.60
CA GLU A 33 16.46 5.18 -0.84
C GLU A 33 16.75 3.94 -1.70
N ALA A 34 17.59 3.02 -1.23
CA ALA A 34 17.84 1.73 -1.89
C ALA A 34 16.56 0.87 -2.06
N CYS A 35 15.55 1.12 -1.22
CA CYS A 35 14.25 0.47 -1.24
C CYS A 35 13.18 1.29 -1.97
N SER A 36 13.50 2.47 -2.51
CA SER A 36 12.56 3.33 -3.27
C SER A 36 11.90 2.63 -4.45
N LYS A 37 12.55 1.60 -5.02
CA LYS A 37 11.93 0.73 -6.03
C LYS A 37 10.61 0.13 -5.51
N TYR A 38 10.42 -0.08 -4.22
CA TYR A 38 9.17 -0.62 -3.66
C TYR A 38 8.02 0.40 -3.51
N CYS A 39 8.28 1.68 -3.76
CA CYS A 39 7.36 2.79 -3.57
C CYS A 39 6.60 3.17 -4.85
N THR A 40 6.03 2.16 -5.53
CA THR A 40 5.22 2.36 -6.73
C THR A 40 4.12 1.30 -6.84
N TYR A 41 2.98 1.67 -7.41
CA TYR A 41 1.91 0.76 -7.81
C TYR A 41 2.16 0.09 -9.17
N ASP A 42 3.28 0.32 -9.85
CA ASP A 42 3.52 -0.21 -11.20
C ASP A 42 3.95 -1.68 -11.22
N ASP A 43 4.52 -2.19 -10.11
CA ASP A 43 4.87 -3.61 -9.97
C ASP A 43 3.90 -4.31 -8.99
N PRO A 44 2.95 -5.13 -9.48
CA PRO A 44 2.01 -5.86 -8.63
C PRO A 44 2.67 -6.92 -7.75
N ALA A 45 3.85 -7.42 -8.12
CA ALA A 45 4.57 -8.43 -7.36
C ALA A 45 5.52 -7.84 -6.30
N ARG A 46 5.64 -6.50 -6.16
CA ARG A 46 6.66 -5.89 -5.29
C ARG A 46 6.42 -6.08 -3.80
N LEU A 47 5.18 -5.92 -3.32
CA LEU A 47 4.83 -6.30 -1.95
C LEU A 47 5.07 -7.80 -1.75
N SER A 48 4.71 -8.62 -2.73
CA SER A 48 4.94 -10.07 -2.72
C SER A 48 6.40 -10.47 -2.60
N LYS A 49 7.28 -9.73 -3.27
CA LYS A 49 8.73 -9.92 -3.17
C LYS A 49 9.22 -9.55 -1.78
N LEU A 50 8.76 -8.45 -1.20
CA LEU A 50 9.16 -8.03 0.15
C LEU A 50 8.90 -9.10 1.22
N PHE A 51 7.73 -9.73 1.17
CA PHE A 51 7.36 -10.79 2.12
C PHE A 51 7.87 -12.17 1.71
N ALA A 52 8.64 -12.27 0.63
CA ALA A 52 9.26 -13.53 0.27
C ALA A 52 10.36 -13.84 1.29
N TYR A 53 10.31 -15.07 1.84
CA TYR A 53 11.29 -15.60 2.80
C TYR A 53 12.75 -15.52 2.34
N LYS A 54 13.01 -15.36 1.04
CA LYS A 54 14.35 -15.13 0.49
C LYS A 54 14.34 -13.91 -0.43
N PRO A 55 15.19 -12.89 -0.16
CA PRO A 55 15.49 -11.82 -1.09
C PRO A 55 15.96 -12.42 -2.40
N ARG A 56 15.34 -12.03 -3.52
CA ARG A 56 15.70 -12.57 -4.85
C ARG A 56 16.76 -11.75 -5.55
N ASP A 57 17.01 -10.51 -5.09
CA ASP A 57 17.72 -9.49 -5.87
C ASP A 57 18.86 -8.78 -5.10
N GLY A 58 19.40 -9.37 -4.02
CA GLY A 58 20.53 -8.82 -3.28
C GLY A 58 20.22 -7.54 -2.50
N ASP A 59 18.95 -7.35 -2.12
CA ASP A 59 18.38 -6.18 -1.47
C ASP A 59 17.87 -6.49 -0.06
N ASP A 60 18.61 -7.34 0.66
CA ASP A 60 18.27 -7.86 1.99
C ASP A 60 17.79 -6.78 2.97
N GLU A 61 18.34 -5.55 2.88
CA GLU A 61 17.94 -4.40 3.70
C GLU A 61 16.47 -3.98 3.53
N CYS A 62 15.90 -4.22 2.35
CA CYS A 62 14.52 -3.89 2.02
C CYS A 62 13.50 -4.96 2.45
N HIS A 63 13.97 -6.13 2.85
CA HIS A 63 13.13 -7.25 3.32
C HIS A 63 12.98 -7.27 4.85
N SER A 64 13.40 -6.20 5.54
CA SER A 64 13.18 -6.08 6.98
C SER A 64 11.71 -5.78 7.31
N ASP A 65 11.25 -6.30 8.45
CA ASP A 65 9.90 -6.07 8.97
C ASP A 65 9.58 -4.57 9.11
N GLU A 66 10.59 -3.76 9.46
CA GLU A 66 10.44 -2.31 9.55
C GLU A 66 10.11 -1.69 8.19
N VAL A 67 10.86 -2.04 7.13
CA VAL A 67 10.62 -1.52 5.78
C VAL A 67 9.30 -2.04 5.23
N GLY A 68 9.00 -3.33 5.43
CA GLY A 68 7.73 -3.92 5.02
C GLY A 68 6.52 -3.27 5.68
N GLY A 69 6.59 -2.96 6.97
CA GLY A 69 5.50 -2.34 7.72
C GLY A 69 5.20 -0.93 7.20
N LYS A 70 6.26 -0.14 6.93
CA LYS A 70 6.13 1.20 6.32
C LYS A 70 5.49 1.15 4.93
N LEU A 71 5.91 0.19 4.09
CA LEU A 71 5.35 0.03 2.75
C LEU A 71 3.87 -0.38 2.78
N ILE A 72 3.48 -1.31 3.65
CA ILE A 72 2.06 -1.67 3.83
C ILE A 72 1.25 -0.44 4.26
N GLN A 73 1.70 0.31 5.26
CA GLN A 73 1.00 1.50 5.72
C GLN A 73 0.74 2.49 4.58
N CYS A 74 1.77 2.74 3.77
CA CYS A 74 1.69 3.67 2.66
C CYS A 74 0.77 3.17 1.54
N VAL A 75 0.81 1.87 1.22
CA VAL A 75 -0.10 1.25 0.24
C VAL A 75 -1.56 1.43 0.65
N GLN A 76 -1.84 1.34 1.95
CA GLN A 76 -3.18 1.48 2.51
C GLN A 76 -3.64 2.94 2.69
N LYS A 77 -2.78 3.93 2.36
CA LYS A 77 -3.07 5.38 2.46
C LYS A 77 -3.60 5.82 3.84
N GLY A 78 -3.21 5.14 4.92
CA GLY A 78 -3.72 5.46 6.25
C GLY A 78 -5.20 5.15 6.49
N LYS A 79 -5.86 4.36 5.63
CA LYS A 79 -7.29 4.02 5.72
C LYS A 79 -7.52 2.58 6.16
N ASP A 80 -8.65 2.33 6.80
CA ASP A 80 -9.12 0.97 7.10
C ASP A 80 -9.81 0.37 5.88
N ASN A 81 -9.13 -0.55 5.20
CA ASN A 81 -9.60 -1.21 3.98
C ASN A 81 -10.04 -2.65 4.22
N ARG A 82 -10.28 -3.03 5.49
CA ARG A 82 -10.66 -4.40 5.88
C ARG A 82 -11.97 -4.85 5.23
N GLU A 83 -12.94 -3.96 5.02
CA GLU A 83 -14.19 -4.32 4.34
C GLU A 83 -13.95 -4.73 2.88
N CYS A 84 -13.17 -3.95 2.13
CA CYS A 84 -12.77 -4.29 0.75
C CYS A 84 -12.01 -5.61 0.70
N CYS A 85 -11.02 -5.77 1.58
CA CYS A 85 -10.20 -6.98 1.65
C CYS A 85 -11.02 -8.22 2.03
N LYS A 86 -11.93 -8.11 2.99
CA LYS A 86 -12.83 -9.18 3.41
C LYS A 86 -13.75 -9.60 2.26
N ALA A 87 -14.31 -8.64 1.52
CA ALA A 87 -15.12 -8.92 0.33
C ALA A 87 -14.32 -9.63 -0.78
N ALA A 88 -13.01 -9.38 -0.87
CA ALA A 88 -12.09 -10.03 -1.79
C ALA A 88 -11.47 -11.33 -1.25
N GLY A 89 -11.85 -11.77 -0.04
CA GLY A 89 -11.47 -13.07 0.52
C GLY A 89 -10.22 -13.09 1.39
N VAL A 90 -9.60 -11.93 1.67
CA VAL A 90 -8.58 -11.82 2.72
C VAL A 90 -9.24 -12.14 4.05
N GLY A 91 -8.59 -12.99 4.86
CA GLY A 91 -9.12 -13.39 6.16
C GLY A 91 -9.88 -14.72 6.17
N ASN A 92 -10.33 -15.23 5.01
CA ASN A 92 -11.17 -16.45 4.95
C ASN A 92 -10.54 -17.67 5.63
N ASN A 93 -9.23 -17.84 5.53
CA ASN A 93 -8.51 -18.91 6.22
C ASN A 93 -8.02 -18.48 7.61
N PHE A 94 -7.75 -17.19 7.79
CA PHE A 94 -7.07 -16.60 8.94
C PHE A 94 -7.47 -15.14 9.11
N ASP A 95 -8.43 -14.84 9.99
CA ASP A 95 -8.96 -13.47 10.18
C ASP A 95 -7.89 -12.43 10.49
N TYR A 96 -6.80 -12.82 11.18
CA TYR A 96 -5.69 -11.93 11.49
C TYR A 96 -4.99 -11.37 10.23
N CYS A 97 -5.14 -12.00 9.06
CA CYS A 97 -4.62 -11.44 7.81
C CYS A 97 -5.31 -10.15 7.36
N LEU A 98 -6.48 -9.81 7.93
CA LEU A 98 -7.11 -8.52 7.70
C LEU A 98 -6.29 -7.35 8.27
N ASP A 99 -5.34 -7.58 9.17
CA ASP A 99 -4.45 -6.50 9.65
C ASP A 99 -3.56 -5.94 8.53
N TYR A 100 -3.27 -6.70 7.47
CA TYR A 100 -2.58 -6.17 6.27
C TYR A 100 -3.40 -5.09 5.54
N CYS A 101 -4.71 -5.08 5.78
CA CYS A 101 -5.67 -4.16 5.17
C CYS A 101 -6.00 -2.97 6.05
N ASP A 102 -5.48 -2.94 7.28
CA ASP A 102 -5.68 -1.85 8.20
C ASP A 102 -4.51 -0.85 8.08
N GLY A 103 -4.67 0.16 7.22
CA GLY A 103 -3.69 1.23 7.07
C GLY A 103 -3.61 2.19 8.23
N THR A 104 -4.54 2.11 9.21
CA THR A 104 -4.59 3.06 10.33
C THR A 104 -3.54 2.76 11.39
N LYS A 105 -2.90 1.58 11.34
CA LYS A 105 -1.90 1.13 12.30
C LYS A 105 -0.76 0.36 11.61
N PRO A 106 0.45 0.38 12.17
CA PRO A 106 1.53 -0.51 11.70
C PRO A 106 1.14 -1.97 11.93
N ILE A 107 1.53 -2.81 10.98
CA ILE A 107 1.56 -4.25 11.16
C ILE A 107 2.97 -4.65 11.65
N ASP A 108 3.02 -5.48 12.68
CA ASP A 108 4.26 -6.07 13.16
C ASP A 108 4.56 -7.32 12.34
N LEU A 109 5.37 -7.18 11.29
CA LEU A 109 5.72 -8.28 10.40
C LEU A 109 6.68 -9.29 11.04
N ALA A 110 7.32 -8.94 12.16
CA ALA A 110 8.15 -9.86 12.92
C ALA A 110 7.31 -10.93 13.64
N ASP A 111 6.00 -10.72 13.77
CA ASP A 111 5.08 -11.70 14.33
C ASP A 111 4.84 -12.85 13.34
N GLU A 112 5.38 -14.02 13.69
CA GLU A 112 5.31 -15.25 12.88
C GLU A 112 3.88 -15.64 12.49
N LYS A 113 2.84 -15.18 13.21
CA LYS A 113 1.46 -15.47 12.83
C LYS A 113 1.16 -14.97 11.41
N TYR A 114 1.77 -13.88 10.99
CA TYR A 114 1.54 -13.28 9.67
C TYR A 114 2.24 -14.02 8.51
N ASN A 115 3.06 -15.03 8.79
CA ASN A 115 3.72 -15.85 7.76
C ASN A 115 2.71 -16.48 6.77
N ASN A 116 1.52 -16.83 7.25
CA ASN A 116 0.46 -17.40 6.41
C ASN A 116 -0.35 -16.35 5.63
N CYS A 117 -0.15 -15.07 5.90
CA CYS A 117 -0.88 -13.97 5.26
C CYS A 117 -0.20 -13.45 4.00
N ALA A 118 1.11 -13.63 3.88
CA ALA A 118 1.95 -13.16 2.78
C ALA A 118 1.76 -13.96 1.46
N THR A 119 0.51 -14.26 1.09
CA THR A 119 0.18 -14.88 -0.19
C THR A 119 0.09 -13.82 -1.29
N GLU A 120 0.40 -14.22 -2.53
CA GLU A 120 0.27 -13.36 -3.71
C GLU A 120 -1.15 -12.76 -3.82
N SER A 121 -2.17 -13.57 -3.55
CA SER A 121 -3.58 -13.14 -3.55
C SER A 121 -3.86 -12.02 -2.54
N ASN A 122 -3.39 -12.16 -1.30
CA ASN A 122 -3.61 -11.15 -0.28
C ASN A 122 -2.86 -9.86 -0.61
N GLN A 123 -1.64 -9.94 -1.13
CA GLN A 123 -0.83 -8.76 -1.48
C GLN A 123 -1.42 -7.98 -2.66
N VAL A 124 -1.88 -8.69 -3.71
CA VAL A 124 -2.61 -8.07 -4.83
C VAL A 124 -3.88 -7.38 -4.33
N THR A 125 -4.59 -8.02 -3.39
CA THR A 125 -5.84 -7.48 -2.84
C THR A 125 -5.59 -6.24 -1.98
N VAL A 126 -4.64 -6.28 -1.06
CA VAL A 126 -4.17 -5.15 -0.22
C VAL A 126 -3.87 -3.95 -1.10
N LYS A 127 -3.11 -4.16 -2.18
CA LYS A 127 -2.76 -3.11 -3.14
C LYS A 127 -3.98 -2.56 -3.87
N LYS A 128 -4.86 -3.42 -4.37
CA LYS A 128 -6.08 -3.03 -5.08
C LYS A 128 -6.98 -2.19 -4.18
N CYS A 129 -7.27 -2.69 -2.98
CA CYS A 129 -8.09 -2.00 -2.01
C CYS A 129 -7.48 -0.66 -1.61
N GLY A 130 -6.17 -0.56 -1.36
CA GLY A 130 -5.52 0.71 -1.06
C GLY A 130 -5.56 1.71 -2.23
N LYS A 131 -5.39 1.25 -3.47
CA LYS A 131 -5.46 2.10 -4.67
C LYS A 131 -6.86 2.68 -4.89
N ASP A 132 -7.89 1.85 -4.74
CA ASP A 132 -9.29 2.20 -5.01
C ASP A 132 -9.97 3.00 -3.87
N SER A 133 -9.23 3.28 -2.77
CA SER A 133 -9.72 3.97 -1.56
C SER A 133 -9.50 5.47 -1.51
#